data_AF-A0A520IJ91-F1
#
_entry.id   AF-A0A520IJ91-F1
#
_cell.length_a   1.000
_cell.length_b   1.000
_cell.length_c   1.000
_cell.angle_alpha   90.00
_cell.angle_beta   90.00
_cell.angle_gamma   90.00
#
_symmetry.space_group_name_H-M   'P 1'
#
loop_
_entity.id
_entity.type
_entity.pdbx_description
1 polymer ?
#
loop_
_entity_poly.entity_id
_entity_poly.type
_entity_poly.pdbx_seq_one_letter_code
_entity_poly.pdbx_strand_id
1 'polypeptide(L)' 'MDTDVLILGGGLVGATLAVALDVHGISTIVIDPA' A
#
# COMPACT_ATOMS: atom_id res chain seq x y z
N MET A 1 -7.96 5.20 -12.34
CA MET A 1 -7.53 4.94 -10.96
C MET A 1 -6.10 5.47 -10.88
N ASP A 2 -5.91 6.67 -10.37
CA ASP A 2 -4.58 7.23 -10.14
C ASP A 2 -4.20 6.93 -8.68
N THR A 3 -3.06 6.28 -8.47
CA THR A 3 -2.44 6.08 -7.17
C THR A 3 -0.95 6.35 -7.31
N ASP A 4 -0.32 6.86 -6.26
CA ASP A 4 1.11 7.20 -6.31
C ASP A 4 1.99 5.94 -6.20
N VAL A 5 1.54 4.93 -5.45
CA VAL A 5 2.32 3.71 -5.17
C VAL A 5 1.46 2.45 -5.27
N LEU A 6 1.98 1.43 -5.94
CA LEU A 6 1.40 0.08 -5.98
C LEU A 6 2.23 -0.88 -5.11
N ILE A 7 1.58 -1.57 -4.18
CA ILE A 7 2.20 -2.55 -3.27
C ILE A 7 1.72 -3.96 -3.66
N LEU A 8 2.65 -4.85 -4.01
CA LEU A 8 2.37 -6.23 -4.36
C LEU A 8 2.68 -7.15 -3.17
N GLY A 9 1.64 -7.49 -2.41
CA GLY A 9 1.69 -8.33 -1.21
C GLY A 9 0.98 -7.68 -0.02
N GLY A 10 -0.12 -8.28 0.46
CA GLY A 10 -0.95 -7.76 1.56
C GLY A 10 -0.58 -8.24 2.96
N GLY A 11 0.54 -8.96 3.10
CA GLY A 11 1.05 -9.40 4.40
C GLY A 11 1.47 -8.25 5.31
N LEU A 12 1.97 -8.58 6.51
CA LEU A 12 2.36 -7.61 7.55
C LEU A 12 3.18 -6.43 7.00
N VAL A 13 4.19 -6.72 6.17
CA VAL A 13 5.09 -5.69 5.62
C VAL A 13 4.35 -4.76 4.65
N GLY A 14 3.54 -5.31 3.74
CA GLY A 14 2.79 -4.50 2.77
C GLY A 14 1.72 -3.64 3.45
N ALA A 15 1.01 -4.20 4.43
CA ALA A 15 0.02 -3.47 5.20
C ALA A 15 0.64 -2.36 6.06
N THR A 16 1.76 -2.63 6.73
CA THR A 16 2.46 -1.61 7.55
C THR A 16 3.05 -0.49 6.69
N LEU A 17 3.57 -0.82 5.50
CA LEU A 17 4.01 0.17 4.52
C LEU A 17 2.84 1.05 4.05
N ALA A 18 1.70 0.47 3.70
CA ALA A 18 0.52 1.22 3.27
C ALA A 18 0.06 2.22 4.33
N VAL A 19 0.03 1.80 5.61
CA VAL A 19 -0.30 2.69 6.74
C VAL A 19 0.73 3.82 6.90
N ALA A 20 2.03 3.52 6.78
CA ALA A 20 3.07 4.55 6.89
C ALA A 20 2.96 5.59 5.76
N LEU A 21 2.65 5.15 4.53
CA LEU A 21 2.48 6.03 3.38
C LEU A 21 1.22 6.90 3.49
N ASP A 22 0.12 6.35 4.03
CA ASP A 22 -1.11 7.10 4.29
C ASP A 22 -0.90 8.27 5.27
N VAL A 23 -0.10 8.06 6.34
CA VAL A 23 0.29 9.13 7.27
C VAL A 23 1.04 10.28 6.58
N HIS A 24 1.73 9.99 5.46
CA HIS A 24 2.42 10.99 4.65
C HIS A 24 1.58 11.53 3.49
N GLY A 25 0.28 11.18 3.42
CA GLY A 25 -0.64 11.64 2.37
C GLY A 25 -0.35 11.04 0.99
N ILE A 26 0.36 9.91 0.93
CA ILE A 26 0.70 9.23 -0.31
C ILE A 26 -0.36 8.17 -0.57
N SER A 27 -1.02 8.25 -1.71
CA SER A 27 -2.07 7.30 -2.07
C SER A 27 -1.47 5.96 -2.49
N THR A 28 -2.01 4.86 -1.94
CA THR A 28 -1.52 3.51 -2.23
C THR A 28 -2.63 2.55 -2.62
N ILE A 29 -2.30 1.61 -3.51
CA ILE A 29 -3.11 0.41 -3.78
C ILE A 29 -2.30 -0.82 -3.37
N VAL A 30 -2.88 -1.66 -2.51
CA VAL A 30 -2.31 -2.95 -2.11
C VAL A 30 -3.02 -4.06 -2.90
N ILE A 31 -2.24 -4.90 -3.57
CA ILE A 31 -2.72 -6.10 -4.25
C ILE A 31 -2.18 -7.32 -3.52
N ASP A 32 -3.07 -8.14 -2.98
CA ASP A 32 -2.74 -9.44 -2.39
C ASP A 32 -3.34 -10.56 -3.25
N PRO A 33 -2.53 -11.45 -3.85
CA PRO A 33 -3.02 -12.56 -4.65
C PRO A 33 -3.40 -13.81 -3.84
N ALA A 34 -3.04 -13.86 -2.55
CA ALA A 34 -3.28 -15.00 -1.67
C ALA A 34 -4.73 -15.09 -1.17
#